data_AF-A0A970GAL5-F1
#
_entry.id   AF-A0A970GAL5-F1
#
_cell.length_a   1.000
_cell.length_b   1.000
_cell.length_c   1.000
_cell.angle_alpha   90.00
_cell.angle_beta   90.00
_cell.angle_gamma   90.00
#
_symmetry.space_group_name_H-M   'P 1'
#
loop_
_entity.id
_entity.type
_entity.pdbx_description
1 polymer ?
#
loop_
_entity_poly.entity_id
_entity_poly.type
_entity_poly.pdbx_seq_one_letter_code
_entity_poly.pdbx_strand_id
1 'polypeptide(L)' 'MKTIGLIGGMSWESTVTYYQIINTVVKEQLGGFHSARCLLYSVDFHEIETCQS' A
#
# COMPACT_ATOMS: atom_id res chain seq x y z
N MET A 1 14.65 -6.88 -5.38
CA MET A 1 13.67 -5.86 -4.96
C MET A 1 13.76 -5.68 -3.44
N LYS A 2 13.80 -4.44 -2.95
CA LYS A 2 13.69 -4.15 -1.50
C LYS A 2 12.23 -4.30 -1.06
N THR A 3 11.99 -4.67 0.19
CA THR A 3 10.63 -4.69 0.76
C THR A 3 10.21 -3.26 1.09
N ILE A 4 9.04 -2.83 0.61
CA ILE A 4 8.45 -1.54 0.99
C ILE A 4 7.52 -1.71 2.20
N GLY A 5 7.59 -0.79 3.16
CA GLY A 5 6.59 -0.66 4.22
C GLY A 5 5.56 0.39 3.83
N LEU A 6 4.29 0.02 3.79
CA LEU A 6 3.16 0.90 3.58
C LEU A 6 2.46 1.12 4.92
N ILE A 7 2.33 2.37 5.35
CA ILE A 7 1.45 2.75 6.46
C ILE A 7 0.23 3.37 5.80
N GLY A 8 -0.86 2.60 5.74
CA GLY A 8 -2.09 2.95 5.04
C GLY A 8 -3.28 3.01 6.00
N GLY A 9 -4.49 3.01 5.45
CA GLY A 9 -5.72 3.13 6.24
C GLY A 9 -6.12 4.58 6.53
N MET A 10 -5.63 5.57 5.77
CA MET A 10 -5.95 6.99 5.95
C MET A 10 -6.48 7.69 4.68
N SER A 11 -7.49 7.19 3.98
CA SER A 11 -8.36 6.04 4.29
C SER A 11 -7.87 4.72 3.67
N TRP A 12 -8.59 3.61 3.90
CA TRP A 12 -8.21 2.31 3.34
C TRP A 12 -8.47 2.23 1.83
N GLU A 13 -9.46 2.94 1.30
CA GLU A 13 -9.80 2.97 -0.13
C GLU A 13 -8.63 3.49 -0.97
N SER A 14 -7.95 4.54 -0.49
CA SER A 14 -6.76 5.09 -1.18
C SER A 14 -5.56 4.13 -1.10
N THR A 15 -5.46 3.37 -0.02
CA THR A 15 -4.37 2.38 0.19
C THR A 15 -4.45 1.24 -0.80
N VAL A 16 -5.66 0.80 -1.18
CA VAL A 16 -5.87 -0.21 -2.24
C VAL A 16 -5.23 0.25 -3.56
N THR A 17 -5.42 1.51 -3.92
CA THR A 17 -4.82 2.09 -5.14
C THR A 17 -3.30 2.01 -5.12
N TYR A 18 -2.66 2.35 -3.99
CA TYR A 18 -1.20 2.21 -3.85
C TYR A 18 -0.74 0.76 -4.01
N TYR A 19 -1.42 -0.19 -3.34
CA TYR A 19 -1.09 -1.60 -3.45
C TYR A 19 -1.22 -2.12 -4.90
N GLN A 20 -2.28 -1.71 -5.60
CA GLN A 20 -2.50 -2.08 -7.00
C GLN A 20 -1.40 -1.52 -7.91
N ILE A 21 -1.12 -0.22 -7.84
CA ILE A 21 -0.10 0.44 -8.67
C ILE A 21 1.27 -0.21 -8.45
N ILE A 22 1.67 -0.41 -7.20
CA ILE A 22 2.96 -1.00 -6.86
C ILE A 22 3.10 -2.41 -7.47
N ASN A 23 2.08 -3.26 -7.35
CA ASN A 23 2.11 -4.59 -7.93
C ASN A 23 2.08 -4.59 -9.47
N THR A 24 1.30 -3.69 -10.08
CA THR A 24 1.25 -3.52 -11.53
C THR A 24 2.62 -3.16 -12.08
N VAL A 25 3.27 -2.14 -11.51
CA VAL A 25 4.61 -1.70 -11.95
C VAL A 25 5.65 -2.81 -11.78
N VAL A 26 5.60 -3.56 -10.67
CA VAL A 26 6.51 -4.70 -10.47
C VAL A 26 6.30 -5.78 -11.52
N LYS A 27 5.05 -6.11 -11.83
CA LYS A 27 4.72 -7.09 -12.86
C LYS A 27 5.17 -6.61 -14.25
N GLU A 28 4.99 -5.34 -14.57
CA GLU A 28 5.43 -4.75 -15.84
C GLU A 28 6.95 -4.82 -16.01
N GLN A 29 7.71 -4.57 -14.93
CA GLN A 29 9.17 -4.54 -14.97
C GLN A 29 9.81 -5.94 -14.97
N LEU A 30 9.21 -6.90 -14.27
CA LEU A 30 9.81 -8.23 -14.06
C LEU A 30 9.10 -9.36 -14.83
N GLY A 31 7.88 -9.12 -15.32
CA GLY A 31 7.08 -10.09 -16.07
C GLY A 31 6.51 -11.24 -15.25
N GLY A 32 5.91 -12.21 -15.94
CA GLY A 32 5.40 -13.44 -15.35
C GLY A 32 4.39 -13.22 -14.21
N PHE A 33 4.64 -13.90 -13.09
CA PHE A 33 3.83 -13.83 -11.88
C PHE A 33 4.52 -13.04 -10.76
N HIS A 34 5.44 -12.13 -11.09
CA HIS A 34 6.09 -11.30 -10.10
C HIS A 34 5.12 -10.29 -9.48
N SER A 35 5.20 -10.16 -8.15
CA SER A 35 4.47 -9.20 -7.34
C SER A 35 5.45 -8.46 -6.41
N ALA A 36 5.03 -7.32 -5.88
CA ALA A 36 5.86 -6.52 -5.00
C ALA A 36 6.01 -7.19 -3.63
N ARG A 37 7.21 -7.07 -3.05
CA ARG A 37 7.40 -7.38 -1.62
C ARG A 37 6.96 -6.18 -0.80
N CYS A 38 5.81 -6.27 -0.14
CA CYS A 38 5.29 -5.21 0.72
C CYS A 38 4.86 -5.72 2.10
N LEU A 39 5.02 -4.87 3.11
CA LEU A 39 4.36 -4.96 4.39
C LEU A 39 3.38 -3.80 4.49
N LEU A 40 2.10 -4.07 4.75
CA LEU A 40 1.09 -3.05 4.94
C LEU A 40 0.65 -3.04 6.41
N TYR A 41 0.83 -1.91 7.07
CA TYR A 41 0.20 -1.61 8.34
C TYR A 41 -0.98 -0.67 8.06
N SER A 42 -2.20 -1.17 8.15
CA SER A 42 -3.41 -0.37 7.96
C SER A 42 -3.95 0.05 9.31
N VAL A 43 -3.98 1.36 9.56
CA VAL A 43 -4.56 1.93 10.78
C VAL A 43 -6.08 2.00 10.68
N ASP A 44 -6.75 2.16 11.82
CA ASP A 44 -8.13 2.64 11.84
C ASP A 44 -8.12 4.14 11.52
N PHE A 45 -8.78 4.53 10.42
CA PHE A 45 -8.79 5.93 10.00
C PHE A 45 -9.47 6.83 11.03
N HIS A 46 -10.45 6.30 11.76
CA HIS A 46 -11.19 7.10 12.72
C HIS A 46 -10.29 7.63 13.84
N GLU A 47 -9.40 6.79 14.38
CA GLU A 47 -8.43 7.20 15.40
C GLU A 47 -7.52 8.32 14.89
N ILE A 48 -7.09 8.24 13.62
CA ILE A 48 -6.21 9.24 13.01
C ILE A 48 -6.94 10.54 12.74
N GLU A 49 -8.19 10.49 12.28
CA GLU A 49 -9.00 11.67 11.98
C GLU A 49 -9.21 12.53 13.23
N THR A 50 -9.41 11.91 14.39
CA THR A 50 -9.51 12.63 15.68
C THR A 50 -8.25 13.40 16.06
N CYS A 51 -7.09 13.07 15.49
CA CYS A 51 -5.82 13.76 15.75
C CYS A 51 -5.54 14.94 14.80
N GLN A 52 -6.38 15.18 13.78
CA GLN A 52 -6.13 16.18 12.71
C GLN A 52 -6.78 17.56 12.98
N SER A 53 -6.68 18.05 14.22
CA SER A 53 -7.25 19.33 14.65
C SER A 53 -6.52 20.57 14.12
#